data_AF-A0A6H1NJC7-F1
#
_entry.id   AF-A0A6H1NJC7-F1
#
_cell.length_a   1.000
_cell.length_b   1.000
_cell.length_c   1.000
_cell.angle_alpha   90.00
_cell.angle_beta   90.00
_cell.angle_gamma   90.00
#
_symmetry.space_group_name_H-M   'P 1'
#
loop_
_entity.id
_entity.type
_entity.pdbx_description
1 polymer ?
#
loop_
_entity_poly.entity_id
_entity_poly.type
_entity_poly.pdbx_seq_one_letter_code
_entity_poly.pdbx_strand_id
1 'polypeptide(L)'
;MNDDELLARLKAADPALTPTAPLPDINRLVEATLTTDTTPQSANTAVDITTHPAKATAGRGRRRLFGLVAAAGLLVLGGAVAGGIMANSDNGHSTSAGPLALTVESRSAGQKCGELFPDQLREYPTLFEGTVTSVKGSSVTFRVDYWLSGDRTDTVVLDSGADQPERLTFVDGEHYIVAADKDGVVPQCGANWASAATMNKFRQAYGK
;
A
#
# COMPACT_ATOMS: atom_id res chain seq x y z
N MET A 1 14.85 38.15 27.63
CA MET A 1 13.48 37.65 27.42
C MET A 1 13.33 36.42 28.31
N ASN A 2 12.44 36.48 29.30
CA ASN A 2 12.17 35.36 30.20
C ASN A 2 10.93 34.58 29.72
N ASP A 3 10.71 33.39 30.26
CA ASP A 3 9.61 32.52 29.85
C ASP A 3 8.24 33.17 30.09
N ASP A 4 8.12 34.02 31.11
CA ASP A 4 6.89 34.77 31.41
C ASP A 4 6.56 35.81 30.33
N GLU A 5 7.57 36.51 29.81
CA GLU A 5 7.42 37.47 28.72
C GLU A 5 7.02 36.75 27.41
N LEU A 6 7.55 35.55 27.19
CA LEU A 6 7.25 34.71 26.04
C LEU A 6 5.81 34.17 26.12
N LEU A 7 5.40 33.71 27.31
CA LEU A 7 4.03 33.25 27.58
C LEU A 7 3.02 34.40 27.45
N ALA A 8 3.36 35.60 27.93
CA ALA A 8 2.51 36.78 27.82
C ALA A 8 2.30 37.18 26.35
N ARG A 9 3.36 37.14 25.53
CA ARG A 9 3.26 37.39 24.08
C ARG A 9 2.44 36.32 23.37
N LEU A 10 2.61 35.05 23.74
CA LEU A 10 1.85 33.94 23.15
C LEU A 10 0.34 34.08 23.44
N LYS A 11 -0.01 34.43 24.69
CA LYS A 11 -1.40 34.68 25.09
C LYS A 11 -1.99 35.93 24.43
N ALA A 12 -1.20 36.99 24.26
CA ALA A 12 -1.65 38.20 23.58
C ALA A 12 -1.90 38.00 22.08
N ALA A 13 -1.23 37.02 21.47
CA ALA A 13 -1.41 36.67 20.06
C ALA A 13 -2.46 35.57 19.84
N ASP A 14 -3.08 35.01 20.89
CA ASP A 14 -4.09 33.97 20.78
C ASP A 14 -5.46 34.57 20.38
N PRO A 15 -5.92 34.34 19.13
CA PRO A 15 -7.22 34.85 18.68
C PRO A 15 -8.39 34.25 19.46
N ALA A 16 -8.24 33.06 20.07
CA ALA A 16 -9.29 32.43 20.86
C ALA A 16 -9.56 33.14 22.20
N LEU A 17 -8.62 33.96 22.67
CA LEU A 17 -8.77 34.76 23.89
C LEU A 17 -9.37 36.15 23.62
N THR A 18 -9.72 36.47 22.36
CA THR A 18 -10.42 37.70 22.03
C THR A 18 -11.94 37.46 22.05
N PRO A 19 -12.68 37.94 23.07
CA PRO A 19 -14.13 37.71 23.19
C PRO A 19 -14.95 38.45 22.12
N THR A 20 -14.30 39.25 21.27
CA THR A 20 -14.93 40.20 20.34
C THR A 20 -14.41 40.03 18.91
N ALA A 21 -14.07 38.81 18.51
CA ALA A 21 -13.85 38.53 17.09
C ALA A 21 -15.20 38.70 16.35
N PRO A 22 -15.29 39.58 15.33
CA PRO A 22 -16.48 39.66 14.49
C PRO A 22 -16.77 38.29 13.88
N LEU A 23 -18.06 37.90 13.84
CA LEU A 23 -18.47 36.67 13.17
C LEU A 23 -17.95 36.69 11.72
N PRO A 24 -17.32 35.60 11.25
CA PRO A 24 -16.81 35.55 9.89
C PRO A 24 -17.99 35.69 8.91
N ASP A 25 -17.82 36.56 7.91
CA ASP A 25 -18.78 36.68 6.82
C ASP A 25 -18.65 35.45 5.92
N ILE A 26 -19.53 34.47 6.17
CA ILE A 26 -19.52 33.19 5.46
C ILE A 26 -19.68 33.39 3.95
N ASN A 27 -20.44 34.39 3.50
CA ASN A 27 -20.61 34.66 2.08
C ASN A 27 -19.29 35.13 1.46
N ARG A 28 -18.57 36.01 2.15
CA ARG A 28 -17.24 36.45 1.71
C ARG A 28 -16.22 35.32 1.69
N LEU A 29 -16.28 34.38 2.64
CA LEU A 29 -15.40 33.19 2.64
C LEU A 29 -15.72 32.24 1.48
N VAL A 30 -17.01 32.03 1.19
CA VAL A 30 -17.44 31.19 0.08
C VAL A 30 -17.03 31.82 -1.26
N GLU A 31 -17.24 33.13 -1.43
CA GLU A 31 -16.76 33.85 -2.62
C GLU A 31 -15.24 33.83 -2.73
N ALA A 32 -14.48 34.03 -1.64
CA ALA A 32 -13.03 33.94 -1.68
C ALA A 32 -12.56 32.55 -2.12
N THR A 33 -13.24 31.48 -1.68
CA THR A 33 -12.91 30.10 -2.08
C THR A 33 -13.21 29.88 -3.57
N LEU A 34 -14.32 30.42 -4.07
CA LEU A 34 -14.73 30.30 -5.47
C LEU A 34 -13.89 31.17 -6.42
N THR A 35 -13.36 32.29 -5.92
CA THR A 35 -12.59 33.26 -6.72
C THR A 35 -11.07 33.10 -6.55
N THR A 36 -10.63 32.21 -5.66
CA THR A 36 -9.21 31.85 -5.56
C THR A 36 -8.86 30.93 -6.71
N ASP A 37 -8.43 31.53 -7.82
CA ASP A 37 -7.65 30.86 -8.85
C ASP A 37 -6.42 30.24 -8.17
N THR A 38 -6.45 28.91 -8.00
CA THR A 38 -5.26 28.14 -7.61
C THR A 38 -4.35 28.04 -8.82
N THR A 39 -3.77 29.17 -9.23
CA THR A 39 -2.53 29.17 -9.99
C THR A 39 -1.41 29.00 -8.97
N PRO A 40 -0.63 27.91 -9.02
CA PRO A 40 0.58 27.80 -8.21
C PRO A 40 1.57 28.84 -8.74
N GLN A 41 1.47 30.06 -8.23
CA GLN A 41 2.47 31.09 -8.43
C GLN A 41 3.69 30.65 -7.63
N SER A 42 4.62 30.00 -8.35
CA SER A 42 5.98 29.70 -7.92
C SER A 42 6.60 31.00 -7.40
N ALA A 43 6.51 31.21 -6.09
CA ALA A 43 7.20 32.27 -5.40
C ALA A 43 8.68 31.93 -5.40
N ASN A 44 9.34 32.25 -6.52
CA ASN A 44 10.77 32.41 -6.57
C ASN A 44 11.11 33.66 -5.75
N THR A 45 11.22 33.47 -4.43
CA THR A 45 11.92 34.38 -3.54
C THR A 45 13.10 33.62 -2.97
N ALA A 46 14.06 33.32 -3.83
CA ALA A 46 15.37 32.84 -3.41
C ALA A 46 16.25 34.09 -3.18
N VAL A 47 16.38 34.40 -1.90
CA VAL A 47 17.38 35.30 -1.33
C VAL A 47 18.77 34.90 -1.82
N ASP A 48 19.52 35.93 -2.20
CA ASP A 48 20.95 35.94 -2.47
C ASP A 48 21.73 35.25 -1.35
N ILE A 49 22.26 34.05 -1.62
CA ILE A 49 23.34 33.45 -0.85
C ILE A 49 24.41 33.00 -1.83
N THR A 50 25.43 33.84 -1.89
CA THR A 50 26.74 33.56 -2.45
C THR A 50 27.34 32.33 -1.76
N THR A 51 27.44 31.18 -2.44
CA THR A 51 28.39 30.13 -2.06
C THR A 51 28.83 29.36 -3.31
N HIS A 52 30.09 29.58 -3.70
CA HIS A 52 30.77 28.83 -4.75
C HIS A 52 30.99 27.36 -4.35
N PRO A 53 31.09 26.46 -5.34
CA PRO A 53 30.92 25.01 -5.18
C PRO A 53 32.13 24.33 -4.53
N ALA A 54 31.89 23.49 -3.53
CA ALA A 54 32.90 22.59 -2.99
C ALA A 54 33.09 21.38 -3.93
N LYS A 55 34.35 21.20 -4.36
CA LYS A 55 34.89 20.06 -5.11
C LYS A 55 34.42 18.71 -4.57
N ALA A 56 33.78 17.91 -5.42
CA ALA A 56 33.72 16.47 -5.25
C ALA A 56 35.14 15.88 -5.45
N THR A 57 35.71 15.33 -4.39
CA THR A 57 36.89 14.46 -4.50
C THR A 57 36.42 13.02 -4.34
N ALA A 58 36.55 12.26 -5.42
CA ALA A 58 36.39 10.82 -5.44
C ALA A 58 37.47 10.17 -4.56
N GLY A 59 37.06 9.56 -3.45
CA GLY A 59 37.91 8.79 -2.55
C GLY A 59 37.54 7.31 -2.56
N ARG A 60 38.12 6.56 -3.49
CA ARG A 60 38.09 5.09 -3.57
C ARG A 60 38.76 4.49 -2.32
N GLY A 61 38.02 3.74 -1.50
CA GLY A 61 38.55 3.10 -0.28
C GLY A 61 38.04 1.67 -0.10
N ARG A 62 38.86 0.69 -0.50
CA ARG A 62 38.70 -0.74 -0.22
C ARG A 62 38.52 -1.00 1.28
N ARG A 63 37.65 -1.95 1.65
CA ARG A 63 37.98 -3.04 2.60
C ARG A 63 36.92 -4.15 2.52
N ARG A 64 37.33 -5.24 1.86
CA ARG A 64 36.77 -6.58 2.08
C ARG A 64 37.25 -7.08 3.43
N LEU A 65 36.37 -7.60 4.27
CA LEU A 65 36.74 -8.57 5.30
C LEU A 65 35.66 -9.63 5.43
N PHE A 66 36.13 -10.87 5.32
CA PHE A 66 35.43 -12.14 5.52
C PHE A 66 35.02 -12.31 6.98
N GLY A 67 33.91 -13.02 7.22
CA GLY A 67 33.52 -13.51 8.53
C GLY A 67 32.67 -14.78 8.41
N LEU A 68 33.35 -15.93 8.39
CA LEU A 68 32.80 -17.28 8.52
C LEU A 68 32.57 -17.57 10.01
N VAL A 69 31.36 -17.94 10.42
CA VAL A 69 31.12 -18.64 11.70
C VAL A 69 30.11 -19.76 11.46
N ALA A 70 30.55 -20.99 11.69
CA ALA A 70 29.75 -22.19 11.76
C ALA A 70 29.51 -22.55 13.23
N ALA A 71 28.28 -22.95 13.59
CA ALA A 71 28.01 -23.79 14.75
C ALA A 71 26.67 -24.52 14.57
N ALA A 72 26.74 -25.85 14.67
CA ALA A 72 25.64 -26.80 14.57
C ALA A 72 24.87 -26.92 15.89
N GLY A 73 23.59 -27.34 15.81
CA GLY A 73 22.80 -27.69 17.01
C GLY A 73 21.34 -28.09 16.76
N LEU A 74 21.14 -29.32 16.27
CA LEU A 74 20.04 -30.29 16.53
C LEU A 74 18.56 -29.84 16.72
N LEU A 75 17.76 -30.23 15.71
CA LEU A 75 16.48 -31.00 15.73
C LEU A 75 15.42 -30.71 16.81
N VAL A 76 14.18 -30.44 16.39
CA VAL A 76 12.98 -31.33 16.54
C VAL A 76 11.68 -30.61 16.07
N LEU A 77 10.95 -31.29 15.17
CA LEU A 77 9.52 -31.22 14.83
C LEU A 77 8.94 -30.04 14.02
N GLY A 78 8.53 -30.35 12.77
CA GLY A 78 7.25 -29.89 12.22
C GLY A 78 7.30 -29.10 10.91
N GLY A 79 7.06 -29.79 9.79
CA GLY A 79 6.45 -29.18 8.60
C GLY A 79 7.39 -28.56 7.56
N ALA A 80 8.16 -29.39 6.86
CA ALA A 80 8.77 -29.01 5.60
C ALA A 80 7.72 -29.10 4.48
N VAL A 81 7.33 -27.97 3.89
CA VAL A 81 6.71 -27.97 2.55
C VAL A 81 7.84 -27.66 1.57
N ALA A 82 8.49 -28.72 1.09
CA ALA A 82 9.41 -28.66 -0.03
C ALA A 82 8.57 -28.48 -1.31
N GLY A 83 8.64 -27.30 -1.94
CA GLY A 83 8.08 -27.05 -3.26
C GLY A 83 8.88 -27.76 -4.34
N GLY A 84 8.64 -29.06 -4.51
CA GLY A 84 9.13 -29.84 -5.63
C GLY A 84 8.20 -29.71 -6.83
N ILE A 85 8.73 -29.25 -7.96
CA ILE A 85 8.09 -29.41 -9.26
C ILE A 85 8.11 -30.90 -9.58
N MET A 86 6.97 -31.58 -9.46
CA MET A 86 6.75 -32.90 -10.03
C MET A 86 5.53 -32.82 -10.95
N ALA A 87 5.81 -32.78 -12.24
CA ALA A 87 4.83 -33.17 -13.25
C ALA A 87 4.78 -34.70 -13.25
N ASN A 88 3.66 -35.28 -12.84
CA ASN A 88 3.35 -36.68 -13.11
C ASN A 88 1.89 -36.79 -13.55
N SER A 89 1.71 -37.19 -14.82
CA SER A 89 0.44 -37.67 -15.34
C SER A 89 0.01 -38.93 -14.57
N ASP A 90 -1.23 -38.97 -14.11
CA ASP A 90 -2.24 -39.91 -14.64
C ASP A 90 -3.56 -39.85 -13.84
N ASN A 91 -4.64 -39.94 -14.62
CA ASN A 91 -6.07 -39.86 -14.33
C ASN A 91 -6.59 -40.20 -12.92
N GLY A 92 -7.18 -39.18 -12.30
CA GLY A 92 -8.18 -39.29 -11.23
C GLY A 92 -8.71 -37.91 -10.86
N HIS A 93 -10.02 -37.69 -10.97
CA HIS A 93 -10.64 -36.38 -10.73
C HIS A 93 -10.44 -35.92 -9.27
N SER A 94 -9.48 -35.02 -9.06
CA SER A 94 -9.41 -34.09 -7.92
C SER A 94 -8.53 -32.92 -8.35
N THR A 95 -9.15 -31.86 -8.87
CA THR A 95 -8.50 -30.58 -9.14
C THR A 95 -8.19 -29.88 -7.82
N SER A 96 -7.26 -30.41 -7.04
CA SER A 96 -6.52 -29.60 -6.07
C SER A 96 -5.27 -29.11 -6.79
N ALA A 97 -5.45 -28.23 -7.77
CA ALA A 97 -4.35 -27.39 -8.23
C ALA A 97 -3.87 -26.60 -7.00
N GLY A 98 -2.56 -26.54 -6.78
CA GLY A 98 -1.98 -25.83 -5.65
C GLY A 98 -2.41 -24.35 -5.59
N PRO A 99 -2.08 -23.62 -4.51
CA PRO A 99 -2.45 -22.22 -4.36
C PRO A 99 -2.02 -21.38 -5.56
N LEU A 100 -2.88 -20.46 -6.01
CA LEU A 100 -2.51 -19.48 -7.03
C LEU A 100 -1.51 -18.49 -6.42
N ALA A 101 -0.35 -18.33 -7.06
CA ALA A 101 0.68 -17.40 -6.63
C ALA A 101 0.54 -16.06 -7.37
N LEU A 102 0.53 -14.96 -6.62
CA LEU A 102 0.48 -13.59 -7.12
C LEU A 102 1.61 -12.75 -6.53
N THR A 103 1.97 -11.67 -7.20
CA THR A 103 3.00 -10.71 -6.74
C THR A 103 2.50 -9.28 -6.85
N VAL A 104 2.89 -8.39 -5.95
CA VAL A 104 2.55 -6.96 -6.05
C VAL A 104 3.51 -6.23 -7.01
N GLU A 105 2.99 -5.33 -7.84
CA GLU A 105 3.80 -4.44 -8.70
C GLU A 105 4.74 -3.57 -7.83
N SER A 106 6.01 -3.54 -8.20
CA SER A 106 7.01 -2.67 -7.56
C SER A 106 6.99 -1.28 -8.21
N ARG A 107 6.49 -0.25 -7.51
CA ARG A 107 6.56 1.15 -7.98
C ARG A 107 6.98 2.14 -6.90
N SER A 108 7.47 3.29 -7.36
CA SER A 108 7.87 4.43 -6.54
C SER A 108 6.67 5.03 -5.80
N ALA A 109 6.89 5.35 -4.54
CA ALA A 109 5.94 6.01 -3.66
C ALA A 109 5.28 7.25 -4.27
N GLY A 110 3.98 7.47 -3.99
CA GLY A 110 3.33 8.77 -4.23
C GLY A 110 1.99 8.76 -4.96
N GLN A 111 1.44 7.61 -5.37
CA GLN A 111 0.07 7.54 -5.90
C GLN A 111 -0.92 7.14 -4.81
N LYS A 112 -1.97 7.93 -4.62
CA LYS A 112 -3.07 7.59 -3.72
C LYS A 112 -4.05 6.69 -4.46
N CYS A 113 -4.42 5.57 -3.86
CA CYS A 113 -5.49 4.73 -4.39
C CYS A 113 -6.84 5.42 -4.24
N GLY A 114 -7.61 5.45 -5.32
CA GLY A 114 -9.01 5.87 -5.33
C GLY A 114 -9.94 4.73 -4.89
N GLU A 115 -11.22 5.03 -4.78
CA GLU A 115 -12.25 4.02 -4.58
C GLU A 115 -12.31 3.05 -5.78
N LEU A 116 -12.46 1.76 -5.50
CA LEU A 116 -12.60 0.73 -6.54
C LEU A 116 -13.99 0.75 -7.15
N PHE A 117 -14.08 0.73 -8.49
CA PHE A 117 -15.34 0.58 -9.21
C PHE A 117 -15.37 -0.72 -10.03
N PRO A 118 -16.50 -1.45 -10.08
CA PRO A 118 -16.60 -2.71 -10.80
C PRO A 118 -16.14 -2.65 -12.26
N ASP A 119 -16.51 -1.60 -12.98
CA ASP A 119 -16.18 -1.45 -14.40
C ASP A 119 -14.67 -1.28 -14.65
N GLN A 120 -13.94 -0.65 -13.72
CA GLN A 120 -12.49 -0.51 -13.81
C GLN A 120 -11.78 -1.86 -13.64
N LEU A 121 -12.33 -2.76 -12.82
CA LEU A 121 -11.67 -4.04 -12.54
C LEU A 121 -12.01 -5.13 -13.56
N ARG A 122 -12.91 -4.89 -14.51
CA ARG A 122 -13.32 -5.90 -15.51
C ARG A 122 -12.20 -6.28 -16.48
N GLU A 123 -11.22 -5.41 -16.65
CA GLU A 123 -10.07 -5.65 -17.53
C GLU A 123 -9.10 -6.69 -16.96
N TYR A 124 -9.16 -6.96 -15.66
CA TYR A 124 -8.25 -7.90 -15.01
C TYR A 124 -8.74 -9.34 -15.20
N PRO A 125 -7.91 -10.23 -15.77
CA PRO A 125 -8.28 -11.63 -15.97
C PRO A 125 -8.43 -12.39 -14.64
N THR A 126 -7.77 -11.92 -13.59
CA THR A 126 -7.86 -12.49 -12.23
C THR A 126 -8.51 -11.44 -11.34
N LEU A 127 -9.70 -11.75 -10.80
CA LEU A 127 -10.42 -10.88 -9.87
C LEU A 127 -11.22 -11.73 -8.88
N PHE A 128 -10.95 -11.55 -7.59
CA PHE A 128 -11.65 -12.29 -6.54
C PHE A 128 -11.92 -11.46 -5.29
N GLU A 129 -12.93 -11.88 -4.54
CA GLU A 129 -13.18 -11.51 -3.15
C GLU A 129 -12.58 -12.59 -2.27
N GLY A 130 -11.78 -12.20 -1.27
CA GLY A 130 -11.13 -13.15 -0.38
C GLY A 130 -10.95 -12.65 1.03
N THR A 131 -10.82 -13.59 1.95
CA THR A 131 -10.52 -13.36 3.36
C THR A 131 -9.06 -13.69 3.61
N VAL A 132 -8.32 -12.80 4.27
CA VAL A 132 -6.95 -13.09 4.71
C VAL A 132 -6.99 -14.16 5.81
N THR A 133 -6.19 -15.21 5.66
CA THR A 133 -6.09 -16.32 6.64
C THR A 133 -4.70 -16.45 7.26
N SER A 134 -3.70 -15.74 6.73
CA SER A 134 -2.35 -15.70 7.28
C SER A 134 -1.57 -14.55 6.68
N VAL A 135 -0.81 -13.83 7.51
CA VAL A 135 0.21 -12.86 7.09
C VAL A 135 1.57 -13.28 7.67
N LYS A 136 2.54 -13.60 6.81
CA LYS A 136 3.88 -14.08 7.19
C LYS A 136 4.95 -13.32 6.40
N GLY A 137 5.59 -12.35 7.03
CA GLY A 137 6.63 -11.54 6.38
C GLY A 137 6.06 -10.74 5.21
N SER A 138 6.42 -11.11 3.98
CA SER A 138 5.82 -10.54 2.75
C SER A 138 4.74 -11.37 2.11
N SER A 139 4.52 -12.59 2.59
CA SER A 139 3.51 -13.49 2.06
C SER A 139 2.19 -13.33 2.80
N VAL A 140 1.12 -13.15 2.04
CA VAL A 140 -0.26 -13.06 2.51
C VAL A 140 -1.05 -14.20 1.87
N THR A 141 -1.76 -14.97 2.67
CA THR A 141 -2.62 -16.05 2.18
C THR A 141 -4.07 -15.62 2.27
N PHE A 142 -4.81 -15.79 1.19
CA PHE A 142 -6.24 -15.59 1.10
C PHE A 142 -6.93 -16.94 0.94
N ARG A 143 -8.04 -17.12 1.67
CA ARG A 143 -9.11 -18.01 1.23
C ARG A 143 -9.97 -17.23 0.25
N VAL A 144 -10.19 -17.78 -0.94
CA VAL A 144 -11.08 -17.15 -1.92
C VAL A 144 -12.52 -17.42 -1.52
N ASP A 145 -13.31 -16.36 -1.36
CA ASP A 145 -14.73 -16.47 -1.04
C ASP A 145 -15.57 -16.44 -2.33
N TYR A 146 -15.21 -15.58 -3.30
CA TYR A 146 -15.85 -15.51 -4.61
C TYR A 146 -14.89 -15.15 -5.74
N TRP A 147 -15.00 -15.88 -6.86
CA TRP A 147 -14.37 -15.49 -8.12
C TRP A 147 -15.30 -14.58 -8.93
N LEU A 148 -14.85 -13.34 -9.16
CA LEU A 148 -15.53 -12.39 -10.03
C LEU A 148 -15.04 -12.57 -11.48
N SER A 149 -13.75 -12.88 -11.67
CA SER A 149 -13.12 -13.26 -12.95
C SER A 149 -11.91 -14.18 -12.71
N GLY A 150 -11.68 -15.16 -13.58
CA GLY A 150 -10.52 -16.06 -13.50
C GLY A 150 -10.80 -17.48 -13.00
N ASP A 151 -9.74 -18.20 -12.66
CA ASP A 151 -9.76 -19.64 -12.37
C ASP A 151 -10.20 -19.97 -10.95
N ARG A 152 -10.98 -21.04 -10.78
CA ARG A 152 -11.59 -21.42 -9.49
C ARG A 152 -10.63 -22.18 -8.58
N THR A 153 -9.67 -21.47 -7.99
CA THR A 153 -8.87 -21.99 -6.87
C THR A 153 -9.42 -21.49 -5.53
N ASP A 154 -9.27 -22.28 -4.46
CA ASP A 154 -9.79 -21.91 -3.13
C ASP A 154 -8.80 -21.07 -2.32
N THR A 155 -7.54 -21.01 -2.75
CA THR A 155 -6.45 -20.37 -2.01
C THR A 155 -5.54 -19.60 -2.94
N VAL A 156 -5.24 -18.37 -2.54
CA VAL A 156 -4.31 -17.47 -3.24
C VAL A 156 -3.22 -17.06 -2.27
N VAL A 157 -1.97 -17.05 -2.74
CA VAL A 157 -0.81 -16.55 -1.99
C VAL A 157 -0.27 -15.33 -2.72
N LEU A 158 -0.31 -14.17 -2.05
CA LEU A 158 0.23 -12.92 -2.54
C LEU A 158 1.57 -12.63 -1.89
N ASP A 159 2.62 -12.43 -2.68
CA ASP A 159 3.88 -11.87 -2.21
C ASP A 159 3.90 -10.36 -2.44
N SER A 160 3.91 -9.62 -1.33
CA SER A 160 3.98 -8.15 -1.31
C SER A 160 5.41 -7.60 -1.44
N GLY A 161 6.42 -8.47 -1.45
CA GLY A 161 7.84 -8.09 -1.39
C GLY A 161 8.23 -7.54 -0.02
N ALA A 162 9.46 -7.80 0.44
CA ALA A 162 9.90 -7.38 1.78
C ALA A 162 10.21 -5.87 1.88
N ASP A 163 10.59 -5.23 0.76
CA ASP A 163 11.34 -3.95 0.77
C ASP A 163 10.60 -2.76 0.13
N GLN A 164 9.28 -2.84 -0.04
CA GLN A 164 8.49 -1.70 -0.54
C GLN A 164 8.16 -0.73 0.62
N PRO A 165 8.32 0.59 0.48
CA PRO A 165 7.91 1.54 1.51
C PRO A 165 6.38 1.73 1.58
N GLU A 166 5.65 1.48 0.49
CA GLU A 166 4.19 1.60 0.40
C GLU A 166 3.51 0.23 0.29
N ARG A 167 3.87 -0.70 1.19
CA ARG A 167 3.29 -2.04 1.20
C ARG A 167 1.81 -1.99 1.48
N LEU A 168 1.06 -2.69 0.62
CA LEU A 168 -0.30 -3.09 0.92
C LEU A 168 -0.31 -3.83 2.27
N THR A 169 -1.00 -3.25 3.24
CA THR A 169 -1.09 -3.81 4.58
C THR A 169 -2.35 -4.66 4.67
N PHE A 170 -2.15 -5.92 5.02
CA PHE A 170 -3.22 -6.90 5.16
C PHE A 170 -3.41 -7.26 6.62
N VAL A 171 -4.66 -7.43 7.02
CA VAL A 171 -5.05 -7.81 8.38
C VAL A 171 -5.69 -9.19 8.33
N ASP A 172 -5.25 -10.08 9.22
CA ASP A 172 -5.80 -11.43 9.31
C ASP A 172 -7.30 -11.40 9.65
N GLY A 173 -8.09 -12.20 8.94
CA GLY A 173 -9.55 -12.24 9.06
C GLY A 173 -10.32 -11.15 8.31
N GLU A 174 -9.65 -10.14 7.73
CA GLU A 174 -10.31 -9.09 6.96
C GLU A 174 -10.56 -9.48 5.49
N HIS A 175 -11.49 -8.78 4.85
CA HIS A 175 -11.95 -9.05 3.49
C HIS A 175 -11.42 -8.06 2.47
N TYR A 176 -10.99 -8.57 1.32
CA TYR A 176 -10.35 -7.80 0.27
C TYR A 176 -10.89 -8.17 -1.11
N ILE A 177 -10.94 -7.18 -2.01
CA ILE A 177 -11.07 -7.40 -3.46
C ILE A 177 -9.66 -7.33 -4.02
N VAL A 178 -9.26 -8.35 -4.77
CA VAL A 178 -7.92 -8.47 -5.35
C VAL A 178 -8.03 -8.70 -6.86
N ALA A 179 -7.43 -7.80 -7.61
CA ALA A 179 -7.30 -7.83 -9.06
C ALA A 179 -5.84 -8.06 -9.44
N ALA A 180 -5.58 -8.93 -10.41
CA ALA A 180 -4.26 -9.16 -10.97
C ALA A 180 -4.31 -9.26 -12.50
N ASP A 181 -3.24 -8.81 -13.14
CA ASP A 181 -3.10 -8.94 -14.58
C ASP A 181 -2.87 -10.40 -15.01
N LYS A 182 -2.69 -10.61 -16.31
CA LYS A 182 -2.46 -11.93 -16.91
C LYS A 182 -1.17 -12.61 -16.44
N ASP A 183 -0.22 -11.84 -15.92
CA ASP A 183 1.08 -12.31 -15.48
C ASP A 183 1.09 -12.58 -13.95
N GLY A 184 -0.07 -12.43 -13.29
CA GLY A 184 -0.22 -12.63 -11.85
C GLY A 184 0.26 -11.44 -11.03
N VAL A 185 0.39 -10.26 -11.64
CA VAL A 185 0.84 -9.05 -10.95
C VAL A 185 -0.37 -8.24 -10.47
N VAL A 186 -0.43 -8.01 -9.16
CA VAL A 186 -1.39 -7.14 -8.51
C VAL A 186 -0.85 -5.70 -8.58
N PRO A 187 -1.51 -4.77 -9.30
CA PRO A 187 -1.08 -3.38 -9.32
C PRO A 187 -1.21 -2.77 -7.91
N GLN A 188 -0.54 -1.64 -7.66
CA GLN A 188 -0.50 -1.02 -6.33
C GLN A 188 -1.89 -0.77 -5.71
N CYS A 189 -2.89 -0.45 -6.53
CA CYS A 189 -4.28 -0.27 -6.11
C CYS A 189 -5.19 -1.46 -6.47
N GLY A 190 -4.61 -2.60 -6.84
CA GLY A 190 -5.32 -3.80 -7.24
C GLY A 190 -5.85 -4.63 -6.08
N ALA A 191 -5.38 -4.39 -4.85
CA ALA A 191 -5.90 -5.06 -3.66
C ALA A 191 -6.35 -4.04 -2.61
N ASN A 192 -7.63 -4.06 -2.24
CA ASN A 192 -8.18 -3.12 -1.27
C ASN A 192 -9.10 -3.84 -0.30
N TRP A 193 -9.06 -3.39 0.95
CA TRP A 193 -10.07 -3.77 1.93
C TRP A 193 -11.44 -3.36 1.40
N ALA A 194 -12.43 -4.24 1.58
CA ALA A 194 -13.78 -3.95 1.16
C ALA A 194 -14.80 -4.37 2.20
N SER A 195 -15.69 -3.44 2.52
CA SER A 195 -16.85 -3.70 3.36
C SER A 195 -17.78 -4.73 2.70
N ALA A 196 -18.62 -5.38 3.50
CA ALA A 196 -19.65 -6.28 2.99
C ALA A 196 -20.59 -5.61 1.95
N ALA A 197 -20.86 -4.31 2.13
CA ALA A 197 -21.65 -3.53 1.18
C ALA A 197 -20.92 -3.34 -0.17
N THR A 198 -19.61 -3.10 -0.13
CA THR A 198 -18.76 -3.00 -1.33
C THR A 198 -18.72 -4.34 -2.07
N MET A 199 -18.46 -5.44 -1.36
CA MET A 199 -18.47 -6.79 -1.95
C MET A 199 -19.80 -7.11 -2.62
N ASN A 200 -20.93 -6.80 -1.96
CA ASN A 200 -22.24 -7.02 -2.56
C ASN A 200 -22.44 -6.23 -3.87
N LYS A 201 -21.96 -4.97 -3.95
CA LYS A 201 -21.99 -4.19 -5.20
C LYS A 201 -21.16 -4.86 -6.30
N PHE A 202 -19.99 -5.39 -5.97
CA PHE A 202 -19.14 -6.11 -6.92
C PHE A 202 -19.82 -7.40 -7.40
N ARG A 203 -20.30 -8.26 -6.50
CA ARG A 203 -21.03 -9.47 -6.90
C ARG A 203 -22.21 -9.16 -7.82
N GLN A 204 -23.04 -8.17 -7.50
CA GLN A 204 -24.14 -7.75 -8.36
C GLN A 204 -23.67 -7.31 -9.75
N ALA A 205 -22.61 -6.51 -9.82
CA ALA A 205 -22.05 -6.03 -11.09
C ALA A 205 -21.44 -7.13 -11.97
N TYR A 206 -21.05 -8.26 -11.38
CA TYR A 206 -20.48 -9.43 -12.05
C TYR A 206 -21.46 -10.62 -12.15
N GLY A 207 -22.71 -10.45 -11.71
CA GLY A 207 -23.75 -11.49 -11.74
C GLY A 207 -23.46 -12.70 -10.85
N LYS A 208 -22.89 -12.46 -9.66
CA LYS A 208 -22.55 -13.47 -8.64
C LYS A 208 -23.47 -13.40 -7.42
#